data_AF-A0A1Z8A8T3-F1
#
_entry.id   AF-A0A1Z8A8T3-F1
#
_cell.length_a   1.000
_cell.length_b   1.000
_cell.length_c   1.000
_cell.angle_alpha   90.00
_cell.angle_beta   90.00
_cell.angle_gamma   90.00
#
_symmetry.space_group_name_H-M   'P 1'
#
loop_
_entity.id
_entity.type
_entity.pdbx_description
1 polymer ?
#
loop_
_entity_poly.entity_id
_entity_poly.type
_entity_poly.pdbx_seq_one_letter_code
_entity_poly.pdbx_strand_id
1 'polypeptide(L)'
;MLQNDNPTLPKSHNTLSFAQRVLHWFDDHGRKNLPWQQNINAYRVWISEIMLQQTQVTTVIPYFETFMTHFPDVTALANADIDEVLHLWTGLGYYARARNLY
;
A
#
# COMPACT_ATOMS: atom_id res chain seq x y z
N MET A 1 24.31 41.38 -45.40
CA MET A 1 24.58 41.58 -43.97
C MET A 1 23.34 42.15 -43.31
N LEU A 2 22.54 41.31 -42.65
CA LEU A 2 21.73 41.65 -41.48
C LEU A 2 21.63 40.36 -40.67
N GLN A 3 22.17 40.39 -39.44
CA GLN A 3 22.26 39.28 -38.50
C GLN A 3 20.87 38.70 -38.16
N ASN A 4 20.73 37.37 -38.25
CA ASN A 4 19.69 36.60 -37.59
C ASN A 4 20.18 36.22 -36.18
N ASP A 5 20.07 37.13 -35.22
CA ASP A 5 20.35 36.80 -33.81
C ASP A 5 19.03 36.43 -33.11
N ASN A 6 18.60 35.19 -33.31
CA ASN A 6 17.59 34.57 -32.46
C ASN A 6 18.32 34.03 -31.21
N PRO A 7 18.08 34.54 -29.99
CA PRO A 7 18.76 34.01 -28.82
C PRO A 7 18.20 32.61 -28.53
N THR A 8 18.94 31.58 -28.94
CA THR A 8 18.73 30.22 -28.44
C THR A 8 19.10 30.20 -26.96
N LEU A 9 18.11 30.46 -26.11
CA LEU A 9 18.20 30.18 -24.68
C LEU A 9 18.65 28.73 -24.49
N PRO A 10 19.63 28.44 -23.62
CA PRO A 10 20.11 27.09 -23.39
C PRO A 10 18.96 26.24 -22.83
N LYS A 11 18.42 25.35 -23.66
CA LYS A 11 17.54 24.28 -23.19
C LYS A 11 18.40 23.21 -22.53
N SER A 12 18.50 23.21 -21.19
CA SER A 12 18.68 21.98 -20.39
C SER A 12 18.88 22.27 -18.91
N HIS A 13 17.80 22.63 -18.22
CA HIS A 13 17.64 22.09 -16.88
C HIS A 13 16.98 20.72 -17.05
N ASN A 14 17.78 19.68 -17.27
CA ASN A 14 17.32 18.29 -17.20
C ASN A 14 17.07 17.91 -15.73
N THR A 15 16.22 18.69 -15.07
CA THR A 15 15.78 18.45 -13.71
C THR A 15 14.64 17.45 -13.86
N LEU A 16 14.87 16.21 -13.43
CA LEU A 16 13.85 15.15 -13.38
C LEU A 16 12.48 15.73 -12.95
N SER A 17 11.38 15.25 -13.50
CA SER A 17 10.06 15.66 -13.04
C SER A 17 9.86 15.30 -11.56
N PHE A 18 8.89 15.92 -10.88
CA PHE A 18 8.58 15.57 -9.49
C PHE A 18 8.31 14.07 -9.33
N ALA A 19 7.53 13.48 -10.24
CA ALA A 19 7.25 12.05 -10.25
C ALA A 19 8.53 11.21 -10.38
N GLN A 20 9.45 11.59 -11.28
CA GLN A 20 10.71 10.88 -11.46
C GLN A 20 11.61 10.96 -10.23
N ARG A 21 11.62 12.10 -9.52
CA ARG A 21 12.35 12.24 -8.24
C ARG A 21 11.78 11.34 -7.15
N VAL A 22 10.45 11.28 -7.03
CA VAL A 22 9.78 10.42 -6.03
C VAL A 22 10.02 8.95 -6.33
N LEU A 23 9.94 8.53 -7.60
CA LEU A 23 10.23 7.15 -8.00
C LEU A 23 11.67 6.76 -7.70
N HIS A 24 12.65 7.60 -8.03
CA HIS A 24 14.06 7.34 -7.75
C HIS A 24 14.31 7.23 -6.23
N TRP A 25 13.77 8.16 -5.44
CA TRP A 25 13.87 8.06 -3.98
C TRP A 25 13.21 6.78 -3.43
N PHE A 26 12.05 6.40 -3.96
CA PHE A 26 11.36 5.17 -3.57
C PHE A 26 12.16 3.92 -3.98
N ASP A 27 12.91 3.97 -5.07
CA ASP A 27 13.76 2.87 -5.47
C ASP A 27 14.93 2.64 -4.49
N ASP A 28 15.53 3.72 -4.00
CA ASP A 28 16.69 3.66 -3.10
C ASP A 28 16.28 3.48 -1.62
N HIS A 29 15.18 4.09 -1.19
CA HIS A 29 14.78 4.21 0.22
C HIS A 29 13.36 3.69 0.52
N GLY A 30 12.64 3.21 -0.48
CA GLY A 30 11.26 2.75 -0.33
C GLY A 30 11.15 1.48 0.50
N ARG A 31 10.01 1.34 1.19
CA ARG A 31 9.66 0.10 1.88
C ARG A 31 9.24 -0.92 0.83
N LYS A 32 10.10 -1.94 0.61
CA LYS A 32 9.91 -3.03 -0.38
C LYS A 32 9.65 -4.40 0.26
N ASN A 33 9.78 -4.51 1.59
CA ASN A 33 9.75 -5.78 2.31
C ASN A 33 8.46 -6.00 3.12
N LEU A 34 7.36 -5.34 2.76
CA LEU A 34 6.09 -5.51 3.48
C LEU A 34 5.35 -6.77 3.01
N PRO A 35 4.71 -7.54 3.90
CA PRO A 35 4.04 -8.80 3.53
C PRO A 35 2.94 -8.64 2.47
N TRP A 36 2.24 -7.51 2.46
CA TRP A 36 1.19 -7.18 1.48
C TRP A 36 1.74 -6.68 0.13
N GLN A 37 3.03 -6.32 0.06
CA GLN A 37 3.74 -6.04 -1.19
C GLN A 37 4.34 -7.31 -1.83
N GLN A 38 4.33 -8.43 -1.11
CA GLN A 38 4.67 -9.74 -1.65
C GLN A 38 3.40 -10.46 -2.12
N ASN A 39 3.47 -11.11 -3.29
CA ASN A 39 2.35 -11.82 -3.92
C ASN A 39 1.10 -10.93 -4.01
N ILE A 40 1.27 -9.69 -4.52
CA ILE A 40 0.24 -8.66 -4.56
C ILE A 40 -1.01 -9.19 -5.27
N ASN A 41 -2.14 -9.16 -4.56
CA ASN A 41 -3.46 -9.39 -5.13
C ASN A 41 -4.45 -8.38 -4.54
N ALA A 42 -5.59 -8.18 -5.19
CA ALA A 42 -6.57 -7.18 -4.79
C ALA A 42 -7.06 -7.38 -3.34
N TYR A 43 -7.23 -8.64 -2.91
CA TYR A 43 -7.67 -8.98 -1.56
C TYR A 43 -6.65 -8.61 -0.48
N ARG A 44 -5.37 -8.99 -0.67
CA ARG A 44 -4.25 -8.67 0.22
C ARG A 44 -4.06 -7.17 0.37
N VAL A 45 -4.10 -6.44 -0.76
CA VAL A 45 -4.00 -4.97 -0.75
C VAL A 45 -5.16 -4.40 0.05
N TRP A 46 -6.40 -4.80 -0.27
CA TRP A 46 -7.59 -4.33 0.43
C TRP A 46 -7.54 -4.57 1.95
N ILE A 47 -7.20 -5.78 2.40
CA ILE A 47 -7.07 -6.08 3.84
C ILE A 47 -5.98 -5.22 4.48
N SER A 48 -4.81 -5.11 3.84
CA SER A 48 -3.71 -4.31 4.38
C SER A 48 -4.10 -2.83 4.52
N GLU A 49 -4.79 -2.26 3.54
CA GLU A 49 -5.27 -0.88 3.58
C GLU A 49 -6.26 -0.66 4.73
N ILE A 50 -7.23 -1.57 4.90
CA ILE A 50 -8.19 -1.47 6.00
C ILE A 50 -7.48 -1.52 7.36
N MET A 51 -6.49 -2.40 7.53
CA MET A 51 -5.72 -2.49 8.77
C MET A 51 -4.86 -1.23 9.00
N LEU A 52 -4.22 -0.70 7.96
CA LEU A 52 -3.30 0.46 8.03
C LEU A 52 -3.98 1.80 8.27
N GLN A 53 -5.28 1.95 8.02
CA GLN A 53 -6.01 3.22 8.22
C GLN A 53 -5.91 3.80 9.64
N GLN A 54 -5.78 2.96 10.68
CA GLN A 54 -5.76 3.40 12.08
C GLN A 54 -4.69 2.70 12.92
N THR A 55 -3.77 1.96 12.29
CA THR A 55 -2.77 1.15 13.00
C THR A 55 -1.40 1.29 12.37
N GLN A 56 -0.35 1.31 13.18
CA GLN A 56 1.02 1.42 12.70
C GLN A 56 1.44 0.13 11.97
N VAL A 57 2.25 0.29 10.92
CA VAL A 57 2.77 -0.80 10.07
C VAL A 57 3.36 -1.96 10.89
N THR A 58 4.17 -1.66 11.90
CA THR A 58 4.84 -2.67 12.74
C THR A 58 3.86 -3.55 13.50
N THR A 59 2.75 -2.97 13.97
CA THR A 59 1.67 -3.71 14.63
C THR A 59 0.84 -4.52 13.62
N VAL A 60 0.62 -4.00 12.41
CA VAL A 60 -0.22 -4.66 11.40
C VAL A 60 0.41 -5.94 10.84
N ILE A 61 1.74 -5.99 10.69
CA ILE A 61 2.45 -7.14 10.09
C ILE A 61 2.01 -8.51 10.67
N PRO A 62 2.12 -8.77 11.99
CA PRO A 62 1.74 -10.08 12.54
C PRO A 62 0.24 -10.38 12.43
N TYR A 63 -0.61 -9.35 12.49
CA TYR A 63 -2.05 -9.50 12.30
C TYR A 63 -2.39 -9.88 10.86
N PHE A 64 -1.77 -9.19 9.89
CA PHE A 64 -1.97 -9.47 8.48
C PHE A 64 -1.52 -10.90 8.13
N GLU A 65 -0.37 -11.35 8.62
CA GLU A 65 0.12 -12.72 8.38
C GLU A 65 -0.81 -13.77 8.98
N THR A 66 -1.27 -13.57 10.22
CA THR A 66 -2.22 -14.47 10.87
C THR A 66 -3.55 -14.50 10.12
N PHE A 67 -4.05 -13.33 9.72
CA PHE A 67 -5.32 -13.20 9.00
C PHE A 67 -5.26 -13.86 7.62
N MET A 68 -4.17 -13.67 6.86
CA MET A 68 -3.96 -14.32 5.56
C MET A 68 -3.76 -15.83 5.67
N THR A 69 -3.33 -16.33 6.83
CA THR A 69 -3.22 -17.77 7.08
C THR A 69 -4.59 -18.42 7.30
N HIS A 70 -5.51 -17.74 7.98
CA HIS A 70 -6.87 -18.23 8.23
C HIS A 70 -7.80 -17.98 7.05
N PHE A 71 -7.69 -16.79 6.43
CA PHE A 71 -8.50 -16.34 5.31
C PHE A 71 -7.57 -15.99 4.13
N PRO A 72 -7.15 -16.98 3.33
CA PRO A 72 -6.23 -16.76 2.22
C PRO A 72 -6.86 -15.99 1.05
N ASP A 73 -8.19 -16.02 0.93
CA ASP A 73 -8.95 -15.34 -0.10
C ASP A 73 -10.29 -14.78 0.41
N VAL A 74 -10.95 -14.00 -0.44
CA VAL A 74 -12.23 -13.35 -0.14
C VAL A 74 -13.37 -14.36 0.07
N THR A 75 -13.30 -15.54 -0.56
CA THR A 75 -14.33 -16.57 -0.43
C THR A 75 -14.21 -17.29 0.91
N ALA A 76 -12.99 -17.55 1.38
CA ALA A 76 -12.71 -18.07 2.72
C ALA A 76 -13.21 -17.09 3.79
N LEU A 77 -12.95 -15.79 3.60
CA LEU A 77 -13.47 -14.76 4.49
C LEU A 77 -15.00 -14.68 4.49
N ALA A 78 -15.64 -14.73 3.31
CA ALA A 78 -17.09 -14.65 3.19
C ALA A 78 -17.83 -15.86 3.78
N ASN A 79 -17.18 -17.02 3.85
CA ASN A 79 -17.72 -18.23 4.47
C ASN A 79 -17.37 -18.36 5.97
N ALA A 80 -16.52 -17.48 6.50
CA ALA A 80 -16.09 -17.53 7.88
C ALA A 80 -17.19 -17.04 8.82
N ASP A 81 -17.15 -17.53 10.07
CA ASP A 81 -18.00 -16.96 11.11
C ASP A 81 -17.52 -15.53 11.43
N ILE A 82 -18.46 -14.60 11.52
CA ILE A 82 -18.16 -13.22 11.90
C ILE A 82 -17.44 -13.17 13.25
N ASP A 83 -17.76 -14.06 14.19
CA ASP A 83 -17.10 -14.11 15.50
C ASP A 83 -15.62 -14.50 15.38
N GLU A 84 -15.27 -15.37 14.44
CA GLU A 84 -13.87 -15.75 14.15
C GLU A 84 -13.10 -14.59 13.52
N VAL A 85 -13.72 -13.89 12.56
CA VAL A 85 -13.14 -12.68 11.94
C VAL A 85 -12.90 -11.60 12.99
N LEU A 86 -13.86 -11.37 13.87
CA LEU A 86 -13.74 -10.39 14.95
C LEU A 86 -12.68 -10.80 15.98
N HIS A 87 -12.59 -12.09 16.31
CA HIS A 87 -11.57 -12.61 17.21
C HIS A 87 -10.16 -12.31 16.68
N LEU A 88 -9.90 -12.62 15.41
CA LEU A 88 -8.61 -12.34 14.75
C LEU A 88 -8.32 -10.84 14.59
N TRP A 89 -9.36 -10.00 14.58
CA TRP A 89 -9.25 -8.54 14.55
C TRP A 89 -9.04 -7.90 15.95
N THR A 90 -9.12 -8.70 17.03
CA THR A 90 -9.05 -8.20 18.40
C THR A 90 -7.67 -7.64 18.70
N GLY A 91 -7.60 -6.32 18.95
CA GLY A 91 -6.36 -5.58 19.21
C GLY A 91 -5.98 -4.53 18.16
N LEU A 92 -6.56 -4.59 16.95
CA LEU A 92 -6.38 -3.54 15.91
C LEU A 92 -7.35 -2.34 16.05
N GLY A 93 -8.32 -2.45 16.95
CA GLY A 93 -9.34 -1.42 17.19
C GLY A 93 -10.45 -1.40 16.13
N TYR A 94 -11.69 -1.23 16.63
CA TYR A 94 -12.95 -1.08 15.90
C TYR A 94 -13.44 -2.26 15.04
N TYR A 95 -14.34 -3.04 15.63
CA TYR A 95 -15.22 -4.06 15.02
C TYR A 95 -16.07 -3.55 13.84
N ALA A 96 -16.24 -2.23 13.68
CA ALA A 96 -17.04 -1.67 12.58
C ALA A 96 -16.37 -1.82 11.20
N ARG A 97 -15.03 -1.78 11.13
CA ARG A 97 -14.29 -2.01 9.87
C ARG A 97 -14.40 -3.47 9.43
N ALA A 98 -14.26 -4.41 10.37
CA ALA A 98 -14.44 -5.83 10.12
C ALA A 98 -15.89 -6.17 9.71
N ARG A 99 -16.89 -5.50 10.30
CA ARG A 99 -18.30 -5.66 9.89
C ARG A 99 -18.63 -5.10 8.52
N ASN A 100 -17.97 -4.02 8.08
CA ASN A 100 -18.11 -3.50 6.70
C ASN A 100 -17.35 -4.33 5.66
N LEU A 101 -16.63 -5.36 6.11
CA LEU A 101 -15.80 -6.25 5.31
C LEU A 101 -16.53 -7.53 4.91
N TYR A 102 -17.68 -7.80 5.54
CA TYR A 102 -18.58 -8.93 5.28
C TYR A 102 -19.78 -8.49 4.45
#